data_AF-A0A135YWX6-F1
#
_entry.id   AF-A0A135YWX6-F1
#
_cell.length_a   1.000
_cell.length_b   1.000
_cell.length_c   1.000
_cell.angle_alpha   90.00
_cell.angle_beta   90.00
_cell.angle_gamma   90.00
#
_symmetry.space_group_name_H-M   'P 1'
#
loop_
_entity.id
_entity.type
_entity.pdbx_description
1 polymer ?
#
loop_
_entity_poly.entity_id
_entity_poly.type
_entity_poly.pdbx_seq_one_letter_code
_entity_poly.pdbx_strand_id
1 'polypeptide(L)'
;MKFKRAFCTDTRLMGAMMLVVEWIGESGIIEAHIFLMDSEGLGLTDFYKYESSDMNYLERVYKYRTGGLGGHNVGVEMTMAAYMVKSYRDRTIRCSKPLPENLDIGLYEDIDTSSLSVEDMLDLTCKDISCDNEFINYCVMRFIARDREGLLYISDNQNVADHHITEINGTLLYNKIEKKSDDRFVCICAYEDKDGYYEAKLIVSIDKTTVRQVEGIYSDFINIEEYKSYYKLRSIMVIDKYPISEYDAFCLISKPELIKKYRILDDMKKDDISRELINMCPAIQTNDYERGILLTQYYMDNSHVEEDEYIINNDIMFNIYIDEKYLYLAAYDYDELDQVSFSMEKIFSEAIIEEKLYDFDDLILFDFIESGNEDFEDFLDE
;
A
#
# COMPACT_ATOMS: atom_id res chain seq x y z
N MET A 1 -20.62 -19.99 16.35
CA MET A 1 -19.48 -19.22 16.90
C MET A 1 -19.99 -17.89 17.43
N LYS A 2 -19.22 -17.20 18.28
CA LYS A 2 -19.57 -15.86 18.79
C LYS A 2 -18.61 -14.82 18.20
N PHE A 3 -19.13 -13.67 17.78
CA PHE A 3 -18.30 -12.53 17.36
C PHE A 3 -17.40 -12.08 18.52
N LYS A 4 -16.10 -11.89 18.24
CA LYS A 4 -15.12 -11.43 19.22
C LYS A 4 -14.71 -9.98 18.97
N ARG A 5 -14.19 -9.67 17.78
CA ARG A 5 -13.84 -8.32 17.33
C ARG A 5 -13.67 -8.28 15.82
N ALA A 6 -13.66 -7.09 15.24
CA ALA A 6 -13.22 -6.86 13.88
C ALA A 6 -12.44 -5.54 13.79
N PHE A 7 -11.55 -5.46 12.79
CA PHE A 7 -10.83 -4.24 12.45
C PHE A 7 -10.47 -4.25 10.97
N CYS A 8 -10.27 -3.07 10.39
CA CYS A 8 -9.81 -2.92 9.02
C CYS A 8 -8.71 -1.85 8.91
N THR A 9 -7.99 -1.83 7.81
CA THR A 9 -7.00 -0.77 7.54
C THR A 9 -7.67 0.49 7.01
N ASP A 10 -7.20 1.67 7.42
CA ASP A 10 -7.64 3.00 6.94
C ASP A 10 -6.95 3.42 5.62
N THR A 11 -6.71 2.44 4.75
CA THR A 11 -5.90 2.56 3.53
C THR A 11 -6.75 2.69 2.27
N ARG A 12 -8.06 2.95 2.41
CA ARG A 12 -9.00 3.05 1.28
C ARG A 12 -8.61 4.10 0.26
N LEU A 13 -7.89 5.14 0.67
CA LEU A 13 -7.38 6.17 -0.23
C LEU A 13 -6.38 5.63 -1.26
N MET A 14 -5.65 4.55 -0.93
CA MET A 14 -4.70 3.83 -1.80
C MET A 14 -5.36 2.67 -2.57
N GLY A 15 -6.69 2.53 -2.52
CA GLY A 15 -7.41 1.50 -3.26
C GLY A 15 -7.49 0.13 -2.57
N ALA A 16 -6.46 -0.29 -1.83
CA ALA A 16 -6.37 -1.58 -1.16
C ALA A 16 -6.64 -1.51 0.35
N MET A 17 -7.28 -2.55 0.90
CA MET A 17 -7.58 -2.67 2.33
C MET A 17 -7.55 -4.12 2.81
N MET A 18 -7.32 -4.30 4.11
CA MET A 18 -7.55 -5.56 4.80
C MET A 18 -8.66 -5.41 5.83
N LEU A 19 -9.57 -6.39 5.90
CA LEU A 19 -10.53 -6.54 7.00
C LEU A 19 -10.26 -7.86 7.73
N VAL A 20 -10.16 -7.80 9.06
CA VAL A 20 -10.06 -8.97 9.92
C VAL A 20 -11.32 -9.07 10.78
N VAL A 21 -11.90 -10.26 10.82
CA VAL A 21 -13.03 -10.60 11.69
C VAL A 21 -12.67 -11.82 12.52
N GLU A 22 -12.64 -11.66 13.83
CA GLU A 22 -12.38 -12.74 14.77
C GLU A 22 -13.67 -13.29 15.36
N TRP A 23 -13.82 -14.60 15.25
CA TRP A 23 -14.86 -15.39 15.89
C TRP A 23 -14.25 -16.27 16.98
N ILE A 24 -14.97 -16.49 18.07
CA ILE A 24 -14.55 -17.41 19.13
C ILE A 24 -15.51 -18.60 19.22
N GLY A 25 -14.94 -19.80 19.16
CA GLY A 25 -15.64 -21.06 19.38
C GLY A 25 -15.81 -21.38 20.87
N GLU A 26 -16.61 -22.41 21.17
CA GLU A 26 -16.82 -22.87 22.55
C GLU A 26 -15.53 -23.41 23.21
N SER A 27 -14.58 -23.89 22.39
CA SER A 27 -13.26 -24.35 22.83
C SER A 27 -12.30 -23.21 23.21
N GLY A 28 -12.67 -21.95 23.00
CA GLY A 28 -11.80 -20.79 23.17
C GLY A 28 -10.80 -20.56 22.03
N ILE A 29 -10.81 -21.42 21.01
CA ILE A 29 -10.03 -21.21 19.77
C ILE A 29 -10.63 -20.04 19.00
N ILE A 30 -9.75 -19.18 18.48
CA ILE A 30 -10.12 -18.05 17.65
C ILE A 30 -10.03 -18.48 16.19
N GLU A 31 -11.10 -18.20 15.46
CA GLU A 31 -11.17 -18.31 14.01
C GLU A 31 -11.11 -16.89 13.43
N ALA A 32 -10.01 -16.56 12.76
CA ALA A 32 -9.77 -15.27 12.14
C ALA A 32 -10.04 -15.37 10.63
N HIS A 33 -11.00 -14.58 10.16
CA HIS A 33 -11.28 -14.35 8.75
C HIS A 33 -10.54 -13.10 8.31
N ILE A 34 -9.67 -13.21 7.32
CA ILE A 34 -8.90 -12.11 6.76
C ILE A 34 -9.34 -11.92 5.31
N PHE A 35 -9.93 -10.76 5.01
CA PHE A 35 -10.36 -10.39 3.67
C PHE A 35 -9.39 -9.34 3.11
N LEU A 36 -8.83 -9.61 1.94
CA LEU A 36 -8.14 -8.60 1.15
C LEU A 36 -9.13 -7.99 0.16
N MET A 37 -9.16 -6.66 0.13
CA MET A 37 -10.17 -5.89 -0.57
C MET A 37 -9.49 -4.84 -1.45
N ASP A 38 -10.00 -4.70 -2.66
CA ASP A 38 -9.60 -3.72 -3.65
C ASP A 38 -10.83 -2.96 -4.11
N SER A 39 -10.74 -1.65 -3.96
CA SER A 39 -11.83 -0.72 -4.16
C SER A 39 -11.79 -0.02 -5.52
N GLU A 40 -10.76 -0.30 -6.31
CA GLU A 40 -10.53 0.34 -7.60
C GLU A 40 -11.13 -0.51 -8.72
N GLY A 41 -11.06 -1.84 -8.65
CA GLY A 41 -11.64 -2.69 -9.70
C GLY A 41 -11.77 -4.17 -9.41
N LEU A 42 -11.11 -4.71 -8.37
CA LEU A 42 -11.06 -6.16 -8.17
C LEU A 42 -12.12 -6.67 -7.17
N GLY A 43 -12.51 -5.87 -6.18
CA GLY A 43 -13.45 -6.30 -5.13
C GLY A 43 -12.73 -7.12 -4.05
N LEU A 44 -13.25 -8.30 -3.68
CA LEU A 44 -12.56 -9.24 -2.79
C LEU A 44 -11.46 -9.93 -3.59
N THR A 45 -10.21 -9.59 -3.30
CA THR A 45 -9.03 -10.14 -3.98
C THR A 45 -8.60 -11.47 -3.38
N ASP A 46 -8.69 -11.61 -2.05
CA ASP A 46 -8.29 -12.83 -1.36
C ASP A 46 -9.03 -13.02 -0.04
N PHE A 47 -9.03 -14.27 0.45
CA PHE A 47 -9.61 -14.66 1.72
C PHE A 47 -8.77 -15.72 2.40
N TYR A 48 -8.44 -15.48 3.66
CA TYR A 48 -7.75 -16.43 4.51
C TYR A 48 -8.53 -16.72 5.78
N LYS A 49 -8.50 -18.00 6.17
CA LYS A 49 -9.02 -18.47 7.45
C LYS A 49 -7.89 -19.06 8.27
N TYR A 50 -7.71 -18.54 9.48
CA TYR A 50 -6.74 -19.04 10.45
C TYR A 50 -7.41 -19.42 11.76
N GLU A 51 -7.01 -20.55 12.33
CA GLU A 51 -7.50 -21.01 13.63
C GLU A 51 -6.33 -21.13 14.61
N SER A 52 -6.38 -20.39 15.72
CA SER A 52 -5.32 -20.45 16.73
C SER A 52 -5.82 -20.01 18.11
N SER A 53 -5.19 -20.55 19.16
CA SER A 53 -5.29 -20.01 20.52
C SER A 53 -4.14 -19.07 20.88
N ASP A 54 -3.11 -18.97 20.02
CA ASP A 54 -1.97 -18.07 20.18
C ASP A 54 -2.23 -16.73 19.46
N MET A 55 -2.51 -15.69 20.25
CA MET A 55 -2.68 -14.34 19.72
C MET A 55 -1.41 -13.78 19.09
N ASN A 56 -0.21 -14.12 19.59
CA ASN A 56 1.02 -13.59 19.01
C ASN A 56 1.24 -14.14 17.59
N TYR A 57 0.85 -15.39 17.35
CA TYR A 57 0.83 -15.95 16.01
C TYR A 57 -0.14 -15.20 15.09
N LEU A 58 -1.39 -14.97 15.53
CA LEU A 58 -2.38 -14.24 14.72
C LEU A 58 -1.94 -12.80 14.42
N GLU A 59 -1.40 -12.09 15.41
CA GLU A 59 -0.89 -10.72 15.21
C GLU A 59 0.28 -10.66 14.21
N ARG A 60 1.15 -11.69 14.17
CA ARG A 60 2.18 -11.80 13.11
C ARG A 60 1.56 -12.02 11.74
N VAL A 61 0.56 -12.90 11.65
CA VAL A 61 -0.18 -13.12 10.40
C VAL A 61 -0.85 -11.83 9.92
N TYR A 62 -1.48 -11.06 10.81
CA TYR A 62 -2.12 -9.79 10.45
C TYR A 62 -1.09 -8.80 9.92
N LYS A 63 0.04 -8.62 10.61
CA LYS A 63 1.13 -7.73 10.17
C LYS A 63 1.66 -8.11 8.79
N TYR A 64 1.85 -9.41 8.56
CA TYR A 64 2.30 -9.92 7.26
C TYR A 64 1.31 -9.57 6.15
N ARG A 65 0.00 -9.64 6.41
CA ARG A 65 -1.03 -9.32 5.42
C ARG A 65 -1.26 -7.81 5.22
N THR A 66 -0.92 -6.97 6.21
CA THR A 66 -1.03 -5.51 6.09
C THR A 66 0.24 -4.81 5.61
N GLY A 67 1.35 -5.55 5.52
CA GLY A 67 2.68 -4.95 5.45
C GLY A 67 2.91 -4.01 4.26
N GLY A 68 2.22 -4.23 3.14
CA GLY A 68 2.27 -3.35 1.96
C GLY A 68 1.13 -2.34 1.83
N LEU A 69 0.32 -2.09 2.87
CA LEU A 69 -0.85 -1.20 2.77
C LEU A 69 -0.61 0.23 3.30
N GLY A 70 0.36 0.43 4.19
CA GLY A 70 0.76 1.78 4.67
C GLY A 70 -0.27 2.52 5.53
N GLY A 71 -0.97 1.85 6.46
CA GLY A 71 -1.95 2.51 7.32
C GLY A 71 -2.22 1.83 8.66
N HIS A 72 -3.18 2.37 9.40
CA HIS A 72 -3.53 1.95 10.75
C HIS A 72 -4.75 1.03 10.78
N ASN A 73 -4.80 0.16 11.77
CA ASN A 73 -5.98 -0.66 12.04
C ASN A 73 -7.01 0.15 12.82
N VAL A 74 -8.20 0.31 12.24
CA VAL A 74 -9.38 0.90 12.88
C VAL A 74 -10.37 -0.19 13.29
N GLY A 75 -10.86 -0.12 14.52
CA GLY A 75 -11.85 -1.08 15.03
C GLY A 75 -13.19 -0.91 14.32
N VAL A 76 -13.84 -2.02 13.98
CA VAL A 76 -15.13 -2.00 13.28
C VAL A 76 -16.16 -2.87 13.97
N GLU A 77 -17.41 -2.41 13.96
CA GLU A 77 -18.55 -3.17 14.47
C GLU A 77 -18.90 -4.34 13.55
N MET A 78 -19.54 -5.38 14.11
CA MET A 78 -19.91 -6.58 13.36
C MET A 78 -20.79 -6.29 12.14
N THR A 79 -21.72 -5.32 12.24
CA THR A 79 -22.59 -4.91 11.13
C THR A 79 -21.80 -4.21 10.02
N MET A 80 -20.80 -3.40 10.36
CA MET A 80 -19.91 -2.74 9.40
C MET A 80 -19.03 -3.77 8.68
N ALA A 81 -18.42 -4.70 9.43
CA ALA A 81 -17.66 -5.81 8.84
C ALA A 81 -18.51 -6.62 7.86
N ALA A 82 -19.74 -6.98 8.24
CA ALA A 82 -20.66 -7.70 7.36
C ALA A 82 -21.04 -6.89 6.11
N TYR A 83 -21.24 -5.57 6.24
CA TYR A 83 -21.50 -4.70 5.11
C TYR A 83 -20.32 -4.70 4.13
N MET A 84 -19.09 -4.55 4.62
CA MET A 84 -17.88 -4.58 3.79
C MET A 84 -17.74 -5.91 3.04
N VAL A 85 -17.88 -7.05 3.74
CA VAL A 85 -17.82 -8.38 3.12
C VAL A 85 -18.85 -8.51 2.00
N LYS A 86 -20.10 -8.12 2.24
CA LYS A 86 -21.18 -8.17 1.25
C LYS A 86 -20.92 -7.24 0.07
N SER A 87 -20.52 -5.99 0.33
CA SER A 87 -20.35 -4.98 -0.72
C SER A 87 -19.17 -5.32 -1.64
N TYR A 88 -18.05 -5.80 -1.09
CA TYR A 88 -16.88 -6.20 -1.88
C TYR A 88 -17.11 -7.51 -2.63
N ARG A 89 -17.86 -8.47 -2.07
CA ARG A 89 -18.34 -9.64 -2.81
C ARG A 89 -19.17 -9.22 -4.02
N ASP A 90 -20.18 -8.38 -3.80
CA ASP A 90 -21.07 -7.92 -4.87
C ASP A 90 -20.30 -7.13 -5.94
N ARG A 91 -19.32 -6.33 -5.53
CA ARG A 91 -18.37 -5.66 -6.43
C ARG A 91 -17.58 -6.64 -7.27
N THR A 92 -16.98 -7.67 -6.66
CA THR A 92 -16.23 -8.73 -7.37
C THR A 92 -17.07 -9.34 -8.49
N ILE A 93 -18.33 -9.66 -8.18
CA ILE A 93 -19.30 -10.22 -9.13
C ILE A 93 -19.62 -9.21 -10.24
N ARG A 94 -19.90 -7.95 -9.90
CA ARG A 94 -20.15 -6.88 -10.89
C ARG A 94 -18.97 -6.68 -11.85
N CYS A 95 -17.74 -6.79 -11.34
CA CYS A 95 -16.51 -6.68 -12.12
C CYS A 95 -16.17 -7.96 -12.90
N SER A 96 -17.01 -9.00 -12.85
CA SER A 96 -16.77 -10.30 -13.49
C SER A 96 -15.43 -10.93 -13.08
N LYS A 97 -15.02 -10.72 -11.84
CA LYS A 97 -13.81 -11.32 -11.24
C LYS A 97 -14.19 -12.59 -10.49
N PRO A 98 -13.28 -13.60 -10.41
CA PRO A 98 -13.53 -14.77 -9.59
C PRO A 98 -13.52 -14.38 -8.10
N LEU A 99 -14.44 -14.97 -7.32
CA LEU A 99 -14.36 -14.90 -5.86
C LEU A 99 -13.21 -15.79 -5.37
N PRO A 100 -12.60 -15.50 -4.21
CA PRO A 100 -11.57 -16.36 -3.61
C PRO A 100 -12.08 -17.80 -3.44
N GLU A 101 -11.28 -18.80 -3.79
CA GLU A 101 -11.72 -20.22 -3.85
C GLU A 101 -12.23 -20.75 -2.51
N ASN A 102 -11.63 -20.31 -1.39
CA ASN A 102 -11.94 -20.75 -0.04
C ASN A 102 -12.90 -19.80 0.70
N LEU A 103 -13.56 -18.89 -0.01
CA LEU A 103 -14.42 -17.87 0.59
C LEU A 103 -15.56 -18.49 1.42
N ASP A 104 -15.55 -18.26 2.74
CA ASP A 104 -16.64 -18.61 3.64
C ASP A 104 -17.30 -17.34 4.21
N ILE A 105 -18.49 -17.03 3.66
CA ILE A 105 -19.26 -15.85 4.03
C ILE A 105 -20.57 -16.18 4.76
N GLY A 106 -20.82 -17.45 5.09
CA GLY A 106 -22.11 -17.87 5.67
C GLY A 106 -22.44 -17.15 6.98
N LEU A 107 -21.41 -16.78 7.76
CA LEU A 107 -21.54 -16.04 9.02
C LEU A 107 -22.03 -14.59 8.85
N TYR A 108 -21.95 -14.03 7.64
CA TYR A 108 -22.26 -12.62 7.37
C TYR A 108 -23.62 -12.43 6.70
N GLU A 109 -24.15 -13.44 6.00
CA GLU A 109 -25.37 -13.32 5.18
C GLU A 109 -26.58 -12.82 5.96
N ASP A 110 -26.82 -13.37 7.15
CA ASP A 110 -28.00 -13.05 7.97
C ASP A 110 -27.87 -11.75 8.78
N ILE A 111 -26.71 -11.09 8.74
CA ILE A 111 -26.48 -9.84 9.46
C ILE A 111 -27.15 -8.70 8.71
N ASP A 112 -28.09 -8.00 9.35
CA ASP A 112 -28.75 -6.82 8.79
C ASP A 112 -27.75 -5.65 8.65
N THR A 113 -27.65 -5.14 7.44
CA THR A 113 -26.73 -4.06 7.04
C THR A 113 -27.47 -2.92 6.32
N SER A 114 -28.81 -2.95 6.34
CA SER A 114 -29.66 -2.03 5.57
C SER A 114 -29.58 -0.56 6.01
N SER A 115 -29.10 -0.30 7.23
CA SER A 115 -28.89 1.05 7.75
C SER A 115 -27.53 1.65 7.38
N LEU A 116 -26.63 0.88 6.77
CA LEU A 116 -25.28 1.29 6.43
C LEU A 116 -25.18 1.69 4.95
N SER A 117 -24.26 2.62 4.68
CA SER A 117 -23.98 3.18 3.37
C SER A 117 -22.50 3.05 3.01
N VAL A 118 -22.17 3.34 1.75
CA VAL A 118 -20.77 3.42 1.29
C VAL A 118 -20.06 4.60 1.96
N GLU A 119 -20.76 5.70 2.21
CA GLU A 119 -20.23 6.89 2.88
C GLU A 119 -19.76 6.55 4.31
N ASP A 120 -20.54 5.76 5.07
CA ASP A 120 -20.14 5.29 6.40
C ASP A 120 -18.82 4.51 6.37
N MET A 121 -18.58 3.74 5.30
CA MET A 121 -17.34 2.99 5.13
C MET A 121 -16.19 3.90 4.72
N LEU A 122 -16.43 4.86 3.83
CA LEU A 122 -15.41 5.81 3.38
C LEU A 122 -14.93 6.72 4.52
N ASP A 123 -15.85 7.19 5.36
CA ASP A 123 -15.53 7.96 6.58
C ASP A 123 -14.65 7.18 7.55
N LEU A 124 -14.84 5.86 7.63
CA LEU A 124 -14.09 4.97 8.52
C LEU A 124 -12.72 4.56 7.96
N THR A 125 -12.66 4.34 6.65
CA THR A 125 -11.53 3.68 5.99
C THR A 125 -10.61 4.62 5.22
N CYS A 126 -10.96 5.90 5.10
CA CYS A 126 -10.04 6.92 4.61
C CYS A 126 -9.40 7.65 5.80
N LYS A 127 -8.07 7.67 5.86
CA LYS A 127 -7.36 8.51 6.84
C LYS A 127 -7.68 10.00 6.64
N ASP A 128 -7.46 10.77 7.69
CA ASP A 128 -7.53 12.23 7.64
C ASP A 128 -6.45 12.79 6.72
N ILE A 129 -6.81 13.79 5.90
CA ILE A 129 -5.89 14.49 5.00
C ILE A 129 -5.20 15.65 5.73
N SER A 130 -3.88 15.61 5.78
CA SER A 130 -3.00 16.56 6.46
C SER A 130 -2.75 17.83 5.61
N CYS A 131 -2.60 17.71 4.30
CA CYS A 131 -2.16 18.82 3.44
C CYS A 131 -2.82 18.88 2.04
N ASP A 132 -2.59 19.99 1.33
CA ASP A 132 -3.12 20.20 -0.03
C ASP A 132 -2.57 19.13 -0.99
N ASN A 133 -1.27 18.89 -0.96
CA ASN A 133 -0.58 17.96 -1.87
C ASN A 133 -1.11 16.54 -1.74
N GLU A 134 -1.24 16.07 -0.50
CA GLU A 134 -1.80 14.77 -0.19
C GLU A 134 -3.21 14.59 -0.77
N PHE A 135 -4.09 15.59 -0.57
CA PHE A 135 -5.43 15.55 -1.14
C PHE A 135 -5.39 15.48 -2.68
N ILE A 136 -4.51 16.25 -3.31
CA ILE A 136 -4.35 16.28 -4.76
C ILE A 136 -3.82 14.95 -5.30
N ASN A 137 -2.79 14.37 -4.67
CA ASN A 137 -2.25 13.06 -5.05
C ASN A 137 -3.33 11.99 -4.96
N TYR A 138 -4.11 11.94 -3.86
CA TYR A 138 -5.23 11.01 -3.76
C TYR A 138 -6.34 11.25 -4.79
N CYS A 139 -6.62 12.51 -5.15
CA CYS A 139 -7.56 12.81 -6.24
C CYS A 139 -7.07 12.25 -7.58
N VAL A 140 -5.79 12.44 -7.88
CA VAL A 140 -5.18 11.95 -9.12
C VAL A 140 -5.13 10.42 -9.15
N MET A 141 -4.73 9.77 -8.05
CA MET A 141 -4.76 8.31 -7.91
C MET A 141 -6.15 7.74 -8.20
N ARG A 142 -7.18 8.23 -7.50
CA ARG A 142 -8.57 7.77 -7.71
C ARG A 142 -9.07 8.03 -9.13
N PHE A 143 -8.63 9.12 -9.77
CA PHE A 143 -8.98 9.45 -11.15
C PHE A 143 -8.36 8.48 -12.15
N ILE A 144 -7.07 8.15 -11.99
CA ILE A 144 -6.36 7.17 -12.82
C ILE A 144 -6.93 5.76 -12.59
N ALA A 145 -7.16 5.38 -11.33
CA ALA A 145 -7.68 4.09 -10.94
C ALA A 145 -9.19 3.90 -11.24
N ARG A 146 -9.88 4.92 -11.74
CA ARG A 146 -11.33 4.93 -12.01
C ARG A 146 -12.18 4.59 -10.79
N ASP A 147 -11.75 5.02 -9.61
CA ASP A 147 -12.48 4.84 -8.36
C ASP A 147 -13.68 5.80 -8.29
N ARG A 148 -14.75 5.44 -9.00
CA ARG A 148 -15.99 6.22 -9.10
C ARG A 148 -16.61 6.51 -7.73
N GLU A 149 -16.64 5.53 -6.83
CA GLU A 149 -17.22 5.72 -5.49
C GLU A 149 -16.40 6.72 -4.67
N GLY A 150 -15.07 6.61 -4.73
CA GLY A 150 -14.15 7.55 -4.11
C GLY A 150 -14.27 8.97 -4.66
N LEU A 151 -14.27 9.11 -5.99
CA LEU A 151 -14.42 10.39 -6.66
C LEU A 151 -15.76 11.04 -6.34
N LEU A 152 -16.85 10.26 -6.30
CA LEU A 152 -18.17 10.78 -5.93
C LEU A 152 -18.18 11.29 -4.49
N TYR A 153 -17.61 10.53 -3.55
CA TYR A 153 -17.52 10.91 -2.14
C TYR A 153 -16.76 12.23 -1.93
N ILE A 154 -15.59 12.39 -2.56
CA ILE A 154 -14.77 13.60 -2.38
C ILE A 154 -15.29 14.81 -3.18
N SER A 155 -16.08 14.59 -4.23
CA SER A 155 -16.56 15.69 -5.11
C SER A 155 -18.02 16.07 -4.95
N ASP A 156 -18.87 15.15 -4.45
CA ASP A 156 -20.33 15.26 -4.48
C ASP A 156 -20.85 15.59 -5.90
N ASN A 157 -20.14 15.11 -6.93
CA ASN A 157 -20.42 15.45 -8.32
C ASN A 157 -20.33 14.24 -9.25
N GLN A 158 -21.50 13.84 -9.75
CA GLN A 158 -21.62 12.68 -10.61
C GLN A 158 -20.82 12.79 -11.92
N ASN A 159 -20.70 14.00 -12.48
CA ASN A 159 -19.91 14.22 -13.70
C ASN A 159 -18.41 14.06 -13.45
N VAL A 160 -17.93 14.44 -12.26
CA VAL A 160 -16.52 14.21 -11.88
C VAL A 160 -16.27 12.72 -11.71
N ALA A 161 -17.18 12.02 -11.01
CA ALA A 161 -17.06 10.59 -10.76
C ALA A 161 -17.14 9.70 -12.01
N ASP A 162 -17.91 10.12 -13.02
CA ASP A 162 -18.06 9.36 -14.28
C ASP A 162 -16.97 9.69 -15.31
N HIS A 163 -16.17 10.74 -15.09
CA HIS A 163 -15.06 11.10 -15.95
C HIS A 163 -13.88 10.16 -15.75
N HIS A 164 -13.23 9.75 -16.84
CA HIS A 164 -12.07 8.85 -16.83
C HIS A 164 -11.14 9.17 -17.99
N ILE A 165 -9.84 8.96 -17.75
CA ILE A 165 -8.76 9.11 -18.75
C ILE A 165 -8.16 7.75 -19.16
N THR A 166 -8.37 6.73 -18.34
CA THR A 166 -7.88 5.35 -18.49
C THR A 166 -8.91 4.42 -19.10
N GLU A 167 -8.47 3.38 -19.80
CA GLU A 167 -9.35 2.33 -20.34
C GLU A 167 -9.70 1.26 -19.29
N ILE A 168 -8.78 0.99 -18.37
CA ILE A 168 -8.94 0.07 -17.23
C ILE A 168 -8.69 0.81 -15.91
N ASN A 169 -8.72 0.09 -14.79
CA ASN A 169 -8.19 0.60 -13.53
C ASN A 169 -6.67 0.74 -13.69
N GLY A 170 -6.20 1.95 -13.94
CA GLY A 170 -4.78 2.23 -14.15
C GLY A 170 -4.05 2.46 -12.83
N THR A 171 -2.72 2.38 -12.87
CA THR A 171 -1.85 2.56 -11.71
C THR A 171 -1.10 3.88 -11.84
N LEU A 172 -1.24 4.79 -10.87
CA LEU A 172 -0.44 6.01 -10.84
C LEU A 172 1.00 5.67 -10.46
N LEU A 173 1.96 6.10 -11.27
CA LEU A 173 3.39 5.84 -11.07
C LEU A 173 4.13 7.08 -10.56
N TYR A 174 3.75 8.24 -11.09
CA TYR A 174 4.36 9.52 -10.78
C TYR A 174 3.31 10.63 -10.81
N ASN A 175 3.45 11.63 -9.94
CA ASN A 175 2.69 12.87 -10.05
C ASN A 175 3.48 14.06 -9.51
N LYS A 176 3.64 15.09 -10.35
CA LYS A 176 4.19 16.38 -9.96
C LYS A 176 3.10 17.42 -9.83
N ILE A 177 3.02 18.07 -8.68
CA ILE A 177 2.04 19.09 -8.35
C ILE A 177 2.68 20.48 -8.44
N GLU A 178 2.08 21.35 -9.24
CA GLU A 178 2.41 22.77 -9.28
C GLU A 178 1.21 23.62 -8.83
N LYS A 179 1.31 24.22 -7.64
CA LYS A 179 0.27 25.11 -7.10
C LYS A 179 0.21 26.42 -7.88
N LYS A 180 -0.97 26.75 -8.44
CA LYS A 180 -1.22 28.01 -9.18
C LYS A 180 -1.99 29.04 -8.35
N SER A 181 -2.88 28.56 -7.47
CA SER A 181 -3.59 29.33 -6.45
C SER A 181 -3.95 28.41 -5.29
N ASP A 182 -4.56 28.94 -4.23
CA ASP A 182 -5.00 28.13 -3.08
C ASP A 182 -6.02 27.04 -3.42
N ASP A 183 -6.73 27.20 -4.54
CA ASP A 183 -7.79 26.29 -4.99
C ASP A 183 -7.49 25.61 -6.33
N ARG A 184 -6.31 25.82 -6.93
CA ARG A 184 -5.98 25.31 -8.27
C ARG A 184 -4.54 24.85 -8.41
N PHE A 185 -4.42 23.64 -8.96
CA PHE A 185 -3.18 22.90 -9.11
C PHE A 185 -3.06 22.40 -10.55
N VAL A 186 -1.85 22.46 -11.10
CA VAL A 186 -1.50 21.77 -12.34
C VAL A 186 -0.74 20.51 -11.94
N CYS A 187 -1.16 19.37 -12.45
CA CYS A 187 -0.52 18.10 -12.17
C CYS A 187 0.04 17.51 -13.47
N ILE A 188 1.26 17.00 -13.42
CA ILE A 188 1.87 16.21 -14.50
C ILE A 188 2.06 14.81 -13.93
N CYS A 189 1.26 13.86 -14.42
CA CYS A 189 1.27 12.50 -13.91
C CYS A 189 1.67 11.50 -14.98
N ALA A 190 2.36 10.44 -14.56
CA ALA A 190 2.58 9.26 -15.38
C ALA A 190 1.87 8.06 -14.74
N TYR A 191 1.28 7.22 -15.59
CA TYR A 191 0.49 6.07 -15.15
C TYR A 191 0.55 4.92 -16.14
N GLU A 192 0.34 3.72 -15.62
CA GLU A 192 0.13 2.50 -16.41
C GLU A 192 -1.36 2.36 -16.76
N ASP A 193 -1.64 1.98 -18.01
CA ASP A 193 -2.96 1.62 -18.51
C ASP A 193 -2.85 0.30 -19.30
N LYS A 194 -3.96 -0.14 -19.88
CA LYS A 194 -4.09 -1.46 -20.53
C LYS A 194 -3.02 -1.81 -21.57
N ASP A 195 -2.49 -0.83 -22.29
CA ASP A 195 -1.60 -1.03 -23.44
C ASP A 195 -0.24 -0.36 -23.30
N GLY A 196 0.10 0.13 -22.10
CA GLY A 196 1.41 0.71 -21.79
C GLY A 196 1.31 1.93 -20.88
N TYR A 197 2.29 2.81 -21.00
CA TYR A 197 2.49 3.94 -20.10
C TYR A 197 2.09 5.26 -20.77
N TYR A 198 1.52 6.15 -19.97
CA TYR A 198 1.05 7.45 -20.44
C TYR A 198 1.48 8.55 -19.47
N GLU A 199 1.79 9.72 -20.03
CA GLU A 199 1.88 10.96 -19.27
C GLU A 199 0.64 11.83 -19.59
N ALA A 200 0.09 12.46 -18.57
CA ALA A 200 -1.03 13.38 -18.69
C ALA A 200 -0.81 14.65 -17.89
N LYS A 201 -1.33 15.74 -18.45
CA LYS A 201 -1.39 17.04 -17.79
C LYS A 201 -2.81 17.31 -17.34
N LEU A 202 -2.99 17.50 -16.03
CA LEU A 202 -4.27 17.70 -15.39
C LEU A 202 -4.34 19.09 -14.75
N ILE A 203 -5.55 19.65 -14.68
CA ILE A 203 -5.88 20.76 -13.80
C ILE A 203 -6.83 20.25 -12.73
N VAL A 204 -6.39 20.31 -11.48
CA VAL A 204 -7.19 19.94 -10.32
C VAL A 204 -7.62 21.21 -9.59
N SER A 205 -8.90 21.30 -9.24
CA SER A 205 -9.43 22.42 -8.44
C SER A 205 -10.19 21.90 -7.23
N ILE A 206 -9.96 22.54 -6.08
CA ILE A 206 -10.43 22.04 -4.78
C ILE A 206 -11.16 23.12 -4.00
N ASP A 207 -11.95 22.68 -3.03
CA ASP A 207 -12.48 23.46 -1.93
C ASP A 207 -11.76 23.08 -0.66
N LYS A 208 -11.34 24.07 0.13
CA LYS A 208 -10.70 23.87 1.43
C LYS A 208 -11.42 24.69 2.50
N THR A 209 -11.90 24.01 3.53
CA THR A 209 -12.47 24.64 4.72
C THR A 209 -11.62 24.28 5.93
N THR A 210 -10.99 25.26 6.55
CA THR A 210 -10.22 25.06 7.78
C THR A 210 -11.04 25.52 8.98
N VAL A 211 -11.26 24.61 9.93
CA VAL A 211 -11.95 24.88 11.19
C VAL A 211 -11.00 24.69 12.36
N ARG A 212 -11.13 25.57 13.34
CA ARG A 212 -10.42 25.45 14.61
C ARG A 212 -11.05 24.33 15.43
N GLN A 213 -10.25 23.33 15.78
CA GLN A 213 -10.61 22.38 16.82
C GLN A 213 -10.29 23.01 18.17
N VAL A 214 -11.27 22.98 19.07
CA VAL A 214 -11.03 23.25 20.48
C VAL A 214 -11.12 21.90 21.16
N GLU A 215 -9.99 21.20 21.29
CA GLU A 215 -9.96 20.03 22.16
C GLU A 215 -10.11 20.50 23.61
N GLY A 216 -11.19 20.09 24.25
CA GLY A 216 -11.39 20.28 25.67
C GLY A 216 -10.54 19.29 26.46
N ILE A 217 -9.24 19.56 26.60
CA ILE A 217 -8.41 18.90 27.62
C ILE A 217 -7.77 19.99 28.47
N TYR A 218 -8.22 20.08 29.72
CA TYR A 218 -7.60 20.87 30.77
C TYR A 218 -6.14 20.43 30.95
N SER A 219 -5.21 21.20 30.39
CA SER A 219 -3.88 21.34 31.00
C SER A 219 -3.55 22.83 30.97
N ASP A 220 -3.45 23.44 32.15
CA ASP A 220 -3.34 24.89 32.38
C ASP A 220 -2.07 25.56 31.82
N PHE A 221 -1.34 24.91 30.89
CA PHE A 221 0.01 25.35 30.53
C PHE A 221 0.35 25.36 29.03
N ILE A 222 -0.48 24.80 28.13
CA ILE A 222 -0.24 24.93 26.67
C ILE A 222 -1.59 25.00 25.93
N ASN A 223 -1.94 26.19 25.42
CA ASN A 223 -3.01 26.31 24.42
C ASN A 223 -2.42 25.96 23.04
N ILE A 224 -2.53 24.70 22.62
CA ILE A 224 -2.29 24.33 21.23
C ILE A 224 -3.60 24.62 20.48
N GLU A 225 -3.58 25.58 19.56
CA GLU A 225 -4.70 25.77 18.63
C GLU A 225 -4.56 24.75 17.51
N GLU A 226 -5.35 23.68 17.56
CA GLU A 226 -5.40 22.70 16.49
C GLU A 226 -6.40 23.13 15.43
N TYR A 227 -6.04 22.97 14.16
CA TYR A 227 -6.88 23.30 13.02
C TYR A 227 -7.02 22.07 12.14
N LYS A 228 -8.25 21.71 11.80
CA LYS A 228 -8.55 20.64 10.85
C LYS A 228 -9.03 21.22 9.53
N SER A 229 -8.45 20.76 8.43
CA SER A 229 -8.87 21.13 7.08
C SER A 229 -9.76 20.03 6.50
N TYR A 230 -10.82 20.46 5.83
CA TYR A 230 -11.74 19.61 5.10
C TYR A 230 -11.65 19.97 3.63
N TYR A 231 -11.46 18.95 2.80
CA TYR A 231 -11.22 19.11 1.37
C TYR A 231 -12.38 18.56 0.56
N LYS A 232 -12.67 19.20 -0.57
CA LYS A 232 -13.57 18.66 -1.60
C LYS A 232 -12.97 18.89 -2.99
N LEU A 233 -13.16 17.92 -3.88
CA LEU A 233 -12.76 18.02 -5.27
C LEU A 233 -13.84 18.76 -6.07
N ARG A 234 -13.52 19.93 -6.63
CA ARG A 234 -14.45 20.67 -7.51
C ARG A 234 -14.44 20.13 -8.93
N SER A 235 -13.24 19.89 -9.46
CA SER A 235 -13.05 19.42 -10.83
C SER A 235 -11.66 18.86 -11.05
N ILE A 236 -11.58 17.88 -11.96
CA ILE A 236 -10.36 17.43 -12.60
C ILE A 236 -10.54 17.58 -14.12
N MET A 237 -9.62 18.27 -14.79
CA MET A 237 -9.66 18.51 -16.23
C MET A 237 -8.40 17.95 -16.88
N VAL A 238 -8.58 17.06 -17.86
CA VAL A 238 -7.49 16.57 -18.70
C VAL A 238 -7.19 17.62 -19.77
N ILE A 239 -5.94 18.10 -19.81
CA ILE A 239 -5.47 19.05 -20.80
C ILE A 239 -4.83 18.32 -21.96
N ASP A 240 -3.86 17.46 -21.66
CA ASP A 240 -3.11 16.67 -22.62
C ASP A 240 -2.90 15.25 -22.07
N LYS A 241 -2.78 14.28 -22.99
CA LYS A 241 -2.42 12.87 -22.74
C LYS A 241 -1.56 12.39 -23.90
N TYR A 242 -0.43 11.75 -23.62
CA TYR A 242 0.40 11.11 -24.63
C TYR A 242 1.04 9.82 -24.11
N PRO A 243 1.24 8.81 -24.98
CA PRO A 243 1.99 7.62 -24.61
C PRO A 243 3.46 7.98 -24.37
N ILE A 244 4.08 7.30 -23.42
CA ILE A 244 5.52 7.35 -23.13
C ILE A 244 6.12 5.95 -23.24
N SER A 245 7.44 5.86 -23.40
CA SER A 245 8.10 4.55 -23.45
C SER A 245 8.23 3.93 -22.05
N GLU A 246 8.41 2.60 -21.99
CA GLU A 246 8.78 1.88 -20.76
C GLU A 246 10.02 2.50 -20.10
N TYR A 247 11.02 2.87 -20.92
CA TYR A 247 12.24 3.52 -20.45
C TYR A 247 11.95 4.89 -19.81
N ASP A 248 11.10 5.72 -20.43
CA ASP A 248 10.75 7.03 -19.86
C ASP A 248 9.97 6.87 -18.55
N ALA A 249 9.05 5.90 -18.49
CA ALA A 249 8.30 5.59 -17.27
C ALA A 249 9.25 5.12 -16.14
N PHE A 250 10.21 4.25 -16.47
CA PHE A 250 11.24 3.80 -15.54
C PHE A 250 12.08 4.97 -15.02
N CYS A 251 12.57 5.84 -15.90
CA CYS A 251 13.34 7.03 -15.49
C CYS A 251 12.54 7.97 -14.56
N LEU A 252 11.21 8.06 -14.73
CA LEU A 252 10.35 8.89 -13.87
C LEU A 252 10.21 8.32 -12.45
N ILE A 253 10.26 7.00 -12.30
CA ILE A 253 10.12 6.32 -11.00
C ILE A 253 11.44 5.84 -10.41
N SER A 254 12.55 6.06 -11.12
CA SER A 254 13.89 5.71 -10.67
C SER A 254 14.31 6.58 -9.48
N LYS A 255 15.10 6.00 -8.60
CA LYS A 255 15.77 6.69 -7.49
C LYS A 255 17.12 6.02 -7.22
N PRO A 256 18.06 6.72 -6.56
CA PRO A 256 19.33 6.13 -6.16
C PRO A 256 19.12 4.86 -5.32
N GLU A 257 19.99 3.87 -5.52
CA GLU A 257 19.93 2.59 -4.83
C GLU A 257 21.32 2.19 -4.30
N LEU A 258 21.37 1.92 -3.00
CA LEU A 258 22.56 1.41 -2.32
C LEU A 258 22.38 -0.09 -2.12
N ILE A 259 23.33 -0.91 -2.58
CA ILE A 259 23.24 -2.37 -2.46
C ILE A 259 24.44 -2.90 -1.67
N LYS A 260 24.20 -3.44 -0.46
CA LYS A 260 25.18 -4.26 0.27
C LYS A 260 25.04 -5.72 -0.15
N LYS A 261 26.11 -6.27 -0.71
CA LYS A 261 26.25 -7.69 -1.08
C LYS A 261 26.96 -8.45 0.03
N TYR A 262 26.33 -9.54 0.47
CA TYR A 262 26.85 -10.47 1.46
C TYR A 262 26.97 -11.85 0.87
N ARG A 263 28.04 -12.57 1.20
CA ARG A 263 28.16 -14.00 0.93
C ARG A 263 27.60 -14.81 2.09
N ILE A 264 26.75 -15.77 1.75
CA ILE A 264 26.17 -16.74 2.68
C ILE A 264 27.21 -17.84 2.94
N LEU A 265 27.37 -18.23 4.20
CA LEU A 265 28.26 -19.30 4.63
C LEU A 265 27.54 -20.65 4.57
N ASP A 266 28.29 -21.73 4.28
CA ASP A 266 27.80 -23.05 3.83
C ASP A 266 26.83 -23.77 4.80
N ASP A 267 26.59 -23.23 6.00
CA ASP A 267 25.74 -23.80 7.04
C ASP A 267 24.29 -23.28 7.05
N MET A 268 23.99 -22.17 6.36
CA MET A 268 22.64 -21.59 6.35
C MET A 268 22.00 -21.61 4.95
N LYS A 269 20.75 -22.05 4.88
CA LYS A 269 19.96 -22.06 3.64
C LYS A 269 19.17 -20.76 3.50
N LYS A 270 18.92 -20.33 2.25
CA LYS A 270 18.10 -19.14 1.95
C LYS A 270 16.73 -19.16 2.64
N ASP A 271 16.07 -20.33 2.69
CA ASP A 271 14.77 -20.49 3.35
C ASP A 271 14.83 -20.24 4.86
N ASP A 272 15.95 -20.60 5.50
CA ASP A 272 16.12 -20.38 6.94
C ASP A 272 16.45 -18.91 7.23
N ILE A 273 17.25 -18.26 6.38
CA ILE A 273 17.49 -16.80 6.46
C ILE A 273 16.19 -16.03 6.27
N SER A 274 15.42 -16.35 5.22
CA SER A 274 14.13 -15.73 4.92
C SER A 274 13.16 -15.87 6.10
N ARG A 275 13.06 -17.06 6.70
CA ARG A 275 12.20 -17.30 7.87
C ARG A 275 12.60 -16.42 9.07
N GLU A 276 13.89 -16.30 9.36
CA GLU A 276 14.38 -15.44 10.45
C GLU A 276 14.14 -13.95 10.18
N LEU A 277 14.29 -13.51 8.92
CA LEU A 277 13.96 -12.13 8.51
C LEU A 277 12.46 -11.84 8.66
N ILE A 278 11.58 -12.75 8.25
CA ILE A 278 10.13 -12.61 8.45
C ILE A 278 9.76 -12.59 9.94
N ASN A 279 10.46 -13.38 10.78
CA ASN A 279 10.25 -13.32 12.23
C ASN A 279 10.67 -11.97 12.82
N MET A 280 11.77 -11.38 12.33
CA MET A 280 12.27 -10.07 12.76
C MET A 280 11.38 -8.94 12.27
N CYS A 281 10.96 -9.00 11.01
CA CYS A 281 10.16 -8.00 10.34
C CYS A 281 8.84 -8.61 9.84
N PRO A 282 7.83 -8.80 10.70
CA PRO A 282 6.62 -9.53 10.32
C PRO A 282 5.80 -8.90 9.20
N ALA A 283 6.06 -7.64 8.85
CA ALA A 283 5.38 -6.92 7.77
C ALA A 283 6.07 -7.07 6.41
N ILE A 284 7.25 -7.71 6.34
CA ILE A 284 7.99 -7.87 5.09
C ILE A 284 7.20 -8.77 4.13
N GLN A 285 7.06 -8.34 2.87
CA GLN A 285 6.38 -9.11 1.83
C GLN A 285 7.37 -10.03 1.14
N THR A 286 6.91 -11.21 0.71
CA THR A 286 7.75 -12.22 0.07
C THR A 286 7.30 -12.47 -1.36
N ASN A 287 8.25 -12.46 -2.30
CA ASN A 287 8.07 -12.90 -3.68
C ASN A 287 9.11 -13.99 -4.01
N ASP A 288 8.62 -15.16 -4.42
CA ASP A 288 9.47 -16.27 -4.84
C ASP A 288 9.88 -16.10 -6.31
N TYR A 289 11.18 -16.09 -6.57
CA TYR A 289 11.77 -16.12 -7.90
C TYR A 289 12.39 -17.50 -8.17
N GLU A 290 12.63 -17.83 -9.44
CA GLU A 290 13.21 -19.13 -9.81
C GLU A 290 14.54 -19.41 -9.07
N ARG A 291 15.33 -18.36 -8.81
CA ARG A 291 16.68 -18.48 -8.23
C ARG A 291 16.81 -18.01 -6.79
N GLY A 292 15.81 -17.33 -6.26
CA GLY A 292 15.92 -16.69 -4.96
C GLY A 292 14.59 -16.23 -4.41
N ILE A 293 14.67 -15.56 -3.26
CA ILE A 293 13.52 -15.00 -2.56
C ILE A 293 13.76 -13.50 -2.45
N LEU A 294 12.82 -12.70 -2.95
CA LEU A 294 12.79 -11.25 -2.73
C LEU A 294 11.89 -10.95 -1.55
N LEU A 295 12.42 -10.19 -0.60
CA LEU A 295 11.72 -9.70 0.56
C LEU A 295 11.64 -8.17 0.46
N THR A 296 10.44 -7.62 0.41
CA THR A 296 10.21 -6.17 0.27
C THR A 296 9.58 -5.62 1.54
N GLN A 297 10.25 -4.67 2.19
CA GLN A 297 9.70 -3.92 3.30
C GLN A 297 9.22 -2.56 2.82
N TYR A 298 7.93 -2.30 3.00
CA TYR A 298 7.29 -1.02 2.73
C TYR A 298 7.34 -0.11 3.96
N TYR A 299 7.23 1.20 3.76
CA TYR A 299 6.96 2.10 4.86
C TYR A 299 5.59 1.80 5.47
N MET A 300 5.49 1.98 6.78
CA MET A 300 4.26 1.69 7.53
C MET A 300 3.22 2.83 7.43
N ASP A 301 3.60 3.94 6.82
CA ASP A 301 2.74 5.10 6.58
C ASP A 301 2.79 5.52 5.10
N ASN A 302 1.91 6.46 4.76
CA ASN A 302 1.77 7.02 3.41
C ASN A 302 2.26 8.49 3.38
N SER A 303 3.31 8.83 4.14
CA SER A 303 3.83 10.22 4.21
C SER A 303 4.39 10.71 2.89
N HIS A 304 4.94 9.83 2.05
CA HIS A 304 5.42 10.16 0.70
C HIS A 304 4.32 10.76 -0.21
N VAL A 305 3.04 10.55 0.11
CA VAL A 305 1.91 11.14 -0.62
C VAL A 305 1.74 12.63 -0.32
N GLU A 306 2.36 13.16 0.74
CA GLU A 306 2.34 14.59 1.09
C GLU A 306 3.28 15.45 0.20
N GLU A 307 4.19 14.80 -0.51
CA GLU A 307 5.18 15.48 -1.35
C GLU A 307 4.54 16.09 -2.61
N ASP A 308 5.18 17.15 -3.12
CA ASP A 308 4.78 17.75 -4.39
C ASP A 308 5.15 16.86 -5.59
N GLU A 309 6.15 15.98 -5.41
CA GLU A 309 6.49 14.90 -6.34
C GLU A 309 6.20 13.54 -5.69
N TYR A 310 5.09 12.92 -6.08
CA TYR A 310 4.76 11.54 -5.76
C TYR A 310 5.47 10.60 -6.73
N ILE A 311 6.15 9.58 -6.19
CA ILE A 311 6.76 8.47 -6.94
C ILE A 311 6.34 7.17 -6.26
N ILE A 312 5.81 6.20 -7.03
CA ILE A 312 5.31 4.93 -6.48
C ILE A 312 6.38 4.16 -5.68
N ASN A 313 7.63 4.15 -6.16
CA ASN A 313 8.73 3.45 -5.51
C ASN A 313 9.14 4.05 -4.15
N ASN A 314 8.64 5.24 -3.79
CA ASN A 314 8.89 5.84 -2.49
C ASN A 314 8.09 5.19 -1.35
N ASP A 315 7.19 4.24 -1.65
CA ASP A 315 6.57 3.42 -0.60
C ASP A 315 7.49 2.30 -0.09
N ILE A 316 8.55 1.96 -0.84
CA ILE A 316 9.50 0.91 -0.48
C ILE A 316 10.58 1.49 0.44
N MET A 317 10.77 0.87 1.60
CA MET A 317 11.83 1.20 2.55
C MET A 317 13.13 0.46 2.21
N PHE A 318 13.06 -0.86 2.01
CA PHE A 318 14.21 -1.66 1.58
C PHE A 318 13.79 -2.98 0.93
N ASN A 319 14.71 -3.56 0.16
CA ASN A 319 14.59 -4.88 -0.43
C ASN A 319 15.72 -5.79 0.06
N ILE A 320 15.42 -7.07 0.27
CA ILE A 320 16.41 -8.11 0.51
C ILE A 320 16.19 -9.23 -0.50
N TYR A 321 17.16 -9.46 -1.38
CA TYR A 321 17.15 -10.61 -2.28
C TYR A 321 18.12 -11.67 -1.79
N ILE A 322 17.68 -12.92 -1.75
CA ILE A 322 18.46 -14.05 -1.23
C ILE A 322 18.48 -15.16 -2.27
N ASP A 323 19.65 -15.46 -2.81
CA ASP A 323 19.89 -16.63 -3.64
C ASP A 323 20.62 -17.74 -2.84
N GLU A 324 21.15 -18.76 -3.50
CA GLU A 324 21.87 -19.86 -2.84
C GLU A 324 23.23 -19.47 -2.24
N LYS A 325 23.86 -18.40 -2.73
CA LYS A 325 25.23 -17.97 -2.40
C LYS A 325 25.28 -16.60 -1.76
N TYR A 326 24.37 -15.71 -2.11
CA TYR A 326 24.43 -14.30 -1.76
C TYR A 326 23.11 -13.78 -1.21
N LEU A 327 23.26 -12.77 -0.35
CA LEU A 327 22.19 -11.91 0.11
C LEU A 327 22.52 -10.48 -0.34
N TYR A 328 21.55 -9.81 -0.95
CA TYR A 328 21.65 -8.42 -1.38
C TYR A 328 20.64 -7.61 -0.58
N LEU A 329 21.13 -6.63 0.19
CA LEU A 329 20.31 -5.65 0.89
C LEU A 329 20.34 -4.34 0.10
N ALA A 330 19.21 -3.95 -0.46
CA ALA A 330 19.03 -2.69 -1.18
C ALA A 330 18.20 -1.69 -0.36
N ALA A 331 18.68 -0.46 -0.25
CA ALA A 331 17.98 0.66 0.38
C ALA A 331 18.25 1.95 -0.40
N TYR A 332 17.54 3.04 -0.08
CA TYR A 332 17.52 4.25 -0.91
C TYR A 332 18.20 5.47 -0.25
N ASP A 333 18.65 5.30 1.00
CA ASP A 333 19.59 6.20 1.65
C ASP A 333 20.53 5.43 2.61
N TYR A 334 21.63 6.10 2.97
CA TYR A 334 22.68 5.52 3.81
C TYR A 334 22.23 5.27 5.25
N ASP A 335 21.38 6.13 5.82
CA ASP A 335 20.94 6.01 7.21
C ASP A 335 20.03 4.79 7.38
N GLU A 336 19.13 4.55 6.44
CA GLU A 336 18.27 3.38 6.39
C GLU A 336 19.07 2.10 6.16
N LEU A 337 19.99 2.11 5.19
CA LEU A 337 20.86 0.98 4.90
C LEU A 337 21.65 0.56 6.13
N ASP A 338 22.28 1.50 6.84
CA ASP A 338 23.09 1.22 8.00
C ASP A 338 22.26 0.70 9.19
N GLN A 339 21.04 1.22 9.39
CA GLN A 339 20.15 0.73 10.44
C GLN A 339 19.70 -0.72 10.21
N VAL A 340 19.28 -1.02 8.97
CA VAL A 340 18.81 -2.36 8.59
C VAL A 340 19.98 -3.34 8.59
N SER A 341 21.11 -2.96 7.99
CA SER A 341 22.28 -3.83 7.92
C SER A 341 22.85 -4.15 9.29
N PHE A 342 22.91 -3.17 10.21
CA PHE A 342 23.36 -3.41 11.58
C PHE A 342 22.53 -4.47 12.30
N SER A 343 21.20 -4.42 12.13
CA SER A 343 20.29 -5.38 12.76
C SER A 343 20.44 -6.77 12.15
N MET A 344 20.55 -6.84 10.82
CA MET A 344 20.74 -8.07 10.06
C MET A 344 22.09 -8.74 10.39
N GLU A 345 23.20 -8.00 10.32
CA GLU A 345 24.57 -8.49 10.60
C GLU A 345 24.71 -9.00 12.03
N LYS A 346 23.98 -8.41 12.98
CA LYS A 346 23.95 -8.90 14.37
C LYS A 346 23.27 -10.26 14.50
N ILE A 347 22.22 -10.52 13.71
CA ILE A 347 21.47 -11.78 13.75
C ILE A 347 22.23 -12.87 13.00
N PHE A 348 22.79 -12.52 11.85
CA PHE A 348 23.45 -13.45 10.94
C PHE A 348 24.98 -13.36 11.03
N SER A 349 25.54 -12.95 12.18
CA SER A 349 26.97 -12.67 12.34
C SER A 349 27.89 -13.86 12.03
N GLU A 350 27.37 -15.08 12.15
CA GLU A 350 28.08 -16.33 11.85
C GLU A 350 27.71 -16.93 10.49
N ALA A 351 26.73 -16.34 9.78
CA ALA A 351 26.12 -16.89 8.57
C ALA A 351 26.36 -16.04 7.31
N ILE A 352 26.66 -14.74 7.46
CA ILE A 352 26.92 -13.84 6.34
C ILE A 352 28.22 -13.06 6.52
N ILE A 353 28.88 -12.74 5.41
CA ILE A 353 30.05 -11.86 5.38
C ILE A 353 29.82 -10.81 4.31
N GLU A 354 29.90 -9.52 4.70
CA GLU A 354 29.85 -8.42 3.74
C GLU A 354 31.03 -8.51 2.76
N GLU A 355 30.73 -8.46 1.46
CA GLU A 355 31.73 -8.47 0.42
C GLU A 355 31.93 -7.09 -0.21
N LYS A 356 30.83 -6.36 -0.46
CA LYS A 356 30.88 -5.08 -1.18
C LYS A 356 29.62 -4.24 -0.97
N LEU A 357 29.82 -2.92 -0.97
CA LEU A 357 28.76 -1.92 -1.11
C LEU A 357 28.81 -1.32 -2.52
N TYR A 358 27.65 -1.23 -3.17
CA TYR A 358 27.42 -0.55 -4.43
C TYR A 358 26.57 0.69 -4.21
N ASP A 359 26.81 1.73 -5.00
CA ASP A 359 26.10 3.01 -4.97
C ASP A 359 25.74 3.36 -6.41
N PHE A 360 24.44 3.33 -6.72
CA PHE A 360 23.88 3.55 -8.05
C PHE A 360 22.96 4.77 -8.05
N ASP A 361 22.99 5.52 -9.14
CA ASP A 361 22.07 6.65 -9.36
C ASP A 361 20.64 6.18 -9.73
N ASP A 362 20.49 4.90 -10.10
CA ASP A 362 19.25 4.27 -10.55
C ASP A 362 18.95 2.99 -9.76
N LEU A 363 17.72 2.47 -9.91
CA LEU A 363 17.29 1.17 -9.37
C LEU A 363 17.91 0.04 -10.19
N ILE A 364 18.64 -0.89 -9.54
CA ILE A 364 19.43 -1.94 -10.19
C ILE A 364 19.05 -3.34 -9.71
N LEU A 365 18.64 -3.51 -8.45
CA LEU A 365 18.41 -4.84 -7.87
C LEU A 365 17.30 -5.60 -8.61
N PHE A 366 16.19 -4.93 -8.93
CA PHE A 366 15.09 -5.56 -9.66
C PHE A 366 15.50 -5.99 -11.07
N ASP A 367 16.25 -5.16 -11.80
CA ASP A 367 16.76 -5.49 -13.13
C ASP A 367 17.68 -6.71 -13.08
N PHE A 368 18.53 -6.82 -12.05
CA PHE A 368 19.36 -8.00 -11.83
C PHE A 368 18.50 -9.26 -11.64
N ILE A 369 17.48 -9.21 -10.78
CA ILE A 369 16.60 -10.36 -10.50
C ILE A 369 15.86 -10.80 -11.78
N GLU A 370 15.31 -9.85 -12.53
CA GLU A 370 14.57 -10.12 -13.78
C GLU A 370 15.47 -10.56 -14.94
N SER A 371 16.74 -10.12 -14.98
CA SER A 371 17.69 -10.52 -16.02
C SER A 371 17.95 -12.03 -16.03
N GLY A 372 17.78 -12.70 -14.88
CA GLY A 372 18.16 -14.10 -14.74
C GLY A 372 19.66 -14.32 -14.89
N ASN A 373 20.50 -13.34 -14.55
CA ASN A 373 21.94 -13.54 -14.37
C ASN A 373 22.22 -14.28 -13.04
N GLU A 374 23.30 -15.08 -13.01
CA GLU A 374 23.69 -15.82 -11.78
C GLU A 374 24.66 -15.03 -10.90
N ASP A 375 25.36 -14.08 -11.50
CA ASP A 375 26.39 -13.29 -10.86
C ASP A 375 26.08 -11.80 -11.07
N PHE A 376 26.11 -11.05 -9.98
CA PHE A 376 25.74 -9.64 -9.98
C PHE A 376 26.76 -8.79 -10.73
N GLU A 377 28.04 -9.13 -10.62
CA GLU A 377 29.13 -8.42 -11.28
C GLU A 377 29.12 -8.68 -12.79
N ASP A 378 28.85 -9.91 -13.21
CA ASP A 378 28.64 -10.21 -14.63
C ASP A 378 27.45 -9.42 -15.20
N PHE A 379 26.35 -9.29 -14.47
CA PHE A 379 25.20 -8.47 -14.88
C PHE A 379 25.54 -6.98 -15.05
N LEU A 380 26.39 -6.42 -14.18
CA LEU A 380 26.79 -5.01 -14.28
C LEU A 380 27.73 -4.73 -15.47
N ASP A 381 28.38 -5.76 -16.01
CA ASP A 381 29.30 -5.65 -17.15
C ASP A 381 28.60 -5.84 -18.52
N GLU A 382 27.32 -6.24 -18.54
CA GLU A 382 26.45 -6.35 -19.74
C GLU A 382 25.86 -5.00 -20.16
#